data_AF-A0A1V3X448-F1
#
_entry.id   AF-A0A1V3X448-F1
#
_cell.length_a   1.000
_cell.length_b   1.000
_cell.length_c   1.000
_cell.angle_alpha   90.00
_cell.angle_beta   90.00
_cell.angle_gamma   90.00
#
_symmetry.space_group_name_H-M   'P 1'
#
loop_
_entity.id
_entity.type
_entity.pdbx_description
1 polymer ?
#
loop_
_entity_poly.entity_id
_entity_poly.type
_entity_poly.pdbx_seq_one_letter_code
_entity_poly.pdbx_strand_id
1 'polypeptide(L)'
;MGGYAAYKLGLSYPEVFAQAVVLAGPPTCGVRLLPNVDIPADLNLDSHCAREGDTWELLGNARWLPFVIAHGLIDELVPFASAAEQVLELDRLGYRYRFTVYPLEDHIAWVLQDKFDDPIAHMGTGLRQADPGHITFAWYPQLVRADLGIGPHQVWWLSELTADPAVTARRGATAEVDARSYARPDPMHSIRRHRGFVPHFDPTPGLYTELDWRVDGPAPVLPYLTLRLTGVASLTVDVERAGLASLPSSSIAVASDTAAQITLAGLPDGLQVRLDGQPVESIVAVPIGRHQISLVRTG
;
A
#
# COMPACT_ATOMS: atom_id res chain seq x y z
N MET A 1 2.12 14.98 14.28
CA MET A 1 0.96 14.22 13.73
C MET A 1 0.76 14.35 12.21
N GLY A 2 1.15 15.45 11.55
CA GLY A 2 1.05 15.55 10.09
C GLY A 2 1.77 14.41 9.34
N GLY A 3 2.98 14.04 9.78
CA GLY A 3 3.70 12.89 9.20
C GLY A 3 3.00 11.53 9.42
N TYR A 4 2.33 11.32 10.56
CA TYR A 4 1.47 10.13 10.76
C TYR A 4 0.32 10.11 9.75
N ALA A 5 -0.36 11.24 9.57
CA ALA A 5 -1.44 11.35 8.58
C ALA A 5 -0.93 11.11 7.15
N ALA A 6 0.28 11.55 6.81
CA ALA A 6 0.91 11.28 5.52
C ALA A 6 1.13 9.77 5.29
N TYR A 7 1.67 9.04 6.28
CA TYR A 7 1.70 7.57 6.21
C TYR A 7 0.30 6.98 6.11
N LYS A 8 -0.59 7.35 7.03
CA LYS A 8 -1.90 6.70 7.16
C LYS A 8 -2.77 6.89 5.93
N LEU A 9 -2.87 8.11 5.41
CA LEU A 9 -3.65 8.41 4.21
C LEU A 9 -2.97 7.87 2.96
N GLY A 10 -1.64 8.05 2.83
CA GLY A 10 -0.89 7.53 1.69
C GLY A 10 -1.01 6.02 1.55
N LEU A 11 -0.89 5.27 2.65
CA LEU A 11 -0.99 3.81 2.62
C LEU A 11 -2.43 3.31 2.56
N SER A 12 -3.42 4.08 3.02
CA SER A 12 -4.84 3.68 2.90
C SER A 12 -5.41 3.96 1.51
N TYR A 13 -4.86 4.92 0.77
CA TYR A 13 -5.30 5.34 -0.56
C TYR A 13 -4.10 5.55 -1.52
N PRO A 14 -3.25 4.53 -1.72
CA PRO A 14 -1.99 4.68 -2.46
C PRO A 14 -2.18 5.05 -3.92
N GLU A 15 -3.36 4.82 -4.49
CA GLU A 15 -3.73 5.15 -5.86
C GLU A 15 -4.06 6.64 -6.06
N VAL A 16 -4.29 7.42 -4.99
CA VAL A 16 -4.67 8.83 -5.07
C VAL A 16 -3.45 9.76 -5.12
N PHE A 17 -2.34 9.35 -4.49
CA PHE A 17 -1.15 10.18 -4.34
C PHE A 17 -0.04 9.80 -5.33
N ALA A 18 0.74 10.80 -5.76
CA ALA A 18 1.94 10.56 -6.57
C ALA A 18 3.18 10.27 -5.73
N GLN A 19 3.22 10.84 -4.52
CA GLN A 19 4.29 10.69 -3.54
C GLN A 19 3.73 11.07 -2.15
N ALA A 20 4.35 10.56 -1.09
CA ALA A 20 4.04 10.96 0.29
C ALA A 20 5.29 11.58 0.95
N VAL A 21 5.11 12.73 1.58
CA VAL A 21 6.17 13.40 2.35
C VAL A 21 5.88 13.29 3.84
N VAL A 22 6.83 12.77 4.60
CA VAL A 22 6.73 12.55 6.04
C VAL A 22 7.84 13.33 6.72
N LEU A 23 7.46 14.34 7.49
CA LEU A 23 8.38 15.12 8.33
C LEU A 23 8.11 14.76 9.78
N ALA A 24 9.13 14.25 10.48
CA ALA A 24 9.07 13.91 11.90
C ALA A 24 7.78 13.12 12.29
N GLY A 25 7.39 12.15 11.46
CA GLY A 25 6.09 11.48 11.56
C GLY A 25 6.16 10.18 12.35
N PRO A 26 5.36 10.00 13.42
CA PRO A 26 5.31 8.71 14.10
C PRO A 26 4.62 7.66 13.22
N PRO A 27 4.99 6.38 13.32
CA PRO A 27 4.38 5.31 12.52
C PRO A 27 3.03 4.81 13.06
N THR A 28 2.63 5.20 14.27
CA THR A 28 1.42 4.73 14.95
C THR A 28 0.49 5.89 15.30
N CYS A 29 -0.78 5.60 15.63
CA CYS A 29 -1.65 6.59 16.25
C CYS A 29 -1.21 6.86 17.70
N GLY A 30 -0.17 7.66 17.86
CA GLY A 30 0.53 7.87 19.12
C GLY A 30 2.02 8.04 18.88
N VAL A 31 2.83 7.48 19.77
CA VAL A 31 4.30 7.49 19.67
C VAL A 31 4.83 6.07 19.82
N ARG A 32 5.70 5.65 18.91
CA ARG A 32 6.48 4.41 19.04
C ARG A 32 7.84 4.74 19.66
N LEU A 33 8.14 4.15 20.81
CA LEU A 33 9.43 4.33 21.49
C LEU A 33 10.51 3.41 20.92
N LEU A 34 10.15 2.14 20.75
CA LEU A 34 10.97 1.05 20.21
C LEU A 34 10.05 0.12 19.41
N PRO A 35 10.60 -0.77 18.55
CA PRO A 35 9.81 -1.79 17.88
C PRO A 35 8.85 -2.52 18.84
N ASN A 36 7.56 -2.51 18.53
CA ASN A 36 6.47 -3.09 19.34
C ASN A 36 6.26 -2.46 20.74
N VAL A 37 6.81 -1.27 21.01
CA VAL A 37 6.63 -0.53 22.26
C VAL A 37 6.00 0.83 21.95
N ASP A 38 4.67 0.87 22.03
CA ASP A 38 3.86 2.02 21.63
C ASP A 38 3.19 2.69 22.85
N ILE A 39 3.12 4.01 22.80
CA ILE A 39 2.28 4.84 23.66
C ILE A 39 1.13 5.37 22.79
N PRO A 40 -0.12 4.93 23.00
CA PRO A 40 -1.24 5.38 22.20
C PRO A 40 -1.55 6.86 22.44
N ALA A 41 -2.12 7.51 21.43
CA ALA A 41 -2.50 8.92 21.50
C ALA A 41 -3.60 9.21 22.54
N ASP A 42 -4.35 8.18 22.97
CA ASP A 42 -5.32 8.28 24.06
C ASP A 42 -5.10 7.20 25.13
N LEU A 43 -5.62 7.45 26.33
CA LEU A 43 -5.49 6.54 27.48
C LEU A 43 -6.49 5.38 27.45
N ASN A 44 -7.37 5.33 26.44
CA ASN A 44 -8.36 4.29 26.31
C ASN A 44 -7.77 3.12 25.51
N LEU A 45 -7.40 2.04 26.19
CA LEU A 45 -6.82 0.85 25.54
C LEU A 45 -7.79 0.10 24.60
N ASP A 46 -9.06 0.48 24.59
CA ASP A 46 -10.08 0.00 23.66
C ASP A 46 -10.33 0.97 22.49
N SER A 47 -9.61 2.09 22.40
CA SER A 47 -9.71 3.01 21.28
C SER A 47 -9.08 2.44 20.01
N HIS A 48 -9.50 3.01 18.88
CA HIS A 48 -8.90 2.71 17.60
C HIS A 48 -7.42 3.14 17.50
N CYS A 49 -6.94 4.01 18.39
CA CYS A 49 -5.54 4.42 18.39
C CYS A 49 -4.64 3.52 19.24
N ALA A 50 -5.23 2.61 20.02
CA ALA A 50 -4.49 1.71 20.89
C ALA A 50 -3.88 0.49 20.15
N ARG A 51 -4.49 0.07 19.05
CA ARG A 51 -4.08 -1.15 18.31
C ARG A 51 -4.23 -1.03 16.81
N GLU A 52 -5.24 -0.31 16.35
CA GLU A 52 -5.41 -0.02 14.94
C GLU A 52 -4.58 1.22 14.57
N GLY A 53 -4.19 1.31 13.30
CA GLY A 53 -3.49 2.49 12.82
C GLY A 53 -1.98 2.49 13.05
N ASP A 54 -1.38 1.34 13.36
CA ASP A 54 0.03 1.12 13.03
C ASP A 54 0.18 1.12 11.51
N THR A 55 1.07 1.96 10.99
CA THR A 55 1.30 2.08 9.55
C THR A 55 2.35 1.11 9.05
N TRP A 56 3.12 0.48 9.94
CA TRP A 56 4.14 -0.53 9.58
C TRP A 56 3.50 -1.72 8.85
N GLU A 57 2.40 -2.25 9.39
CA GLU A 57 1.63 -3.35 8.79
C GLU A 57 1.03 -3.00 7.41
N LEU A 58 0.98 -1.71 7.05
CA LEU A 58 0.43 -1.22 5.80
C LEU A 58 1.52 -0.85 4.78
N LEU A 59 2.81 -0.96 5.10
CA LEU A 59 3.90 -0.57 4.20
C LEU A 59 3.93 -1.37 2.90
N GLY A 60 3.34 -2.57 2.87
CA GLY A 60 3.09 -3.34 1.64
C GLY A 60 2.37 -2.54 0.55
N ASN A 61 1.52 -1.58 0.96
CA ASN A 61 0.70 -0.74 0.08
C ASN A 61 1.55 0.33 -0.65
N ALA A 62 2.76 0.61 -0.19
CA ALA A 62 3.63 1.66 -0.72
C ALA A 62 4.31 1.30 -2.05
N ARG A 63 4.10 0.10 -2.62
CA ARG A 63 4.77 -0.36 -3.86
C ARG A 63 4.79 0.72 -4.96
N TRP A 64 3.65 1.37 -5.14
CA TRP A 64 3.45 2.39 -6.19
C TRP A 64 3.48 3.83 -5.68
N LEU A 65 3.65 4.03 -4.37
CA LEU A 65 3.68 5.33 -3.72
C LEU A 65 5.07 5.55 -3.09
N PRO A 66 5.97 6.30 -3.76
CA PRO A 66 7.27 6.61 -3.17
C PRO A 66 7.13 7.51 -1.95
N PHE A 67 8.04 7.34 -0.99
CA PHE A 67 8.08 8.13 0.24
C PHE A 67 9.30 9.04 0.30
N VAL A 68 9.11 10.31 0.68
CA VAL A 68 10.18 11.21 1.11
C VAL A 68 10.03 11.39 2.61
N ILE A 69 10.99 10.89 3.36
CA ILE A 69 10.98 10.88 4.82
C ILE A 69 12.15 11.74 5.28
N ALA A 70 11.88 12.69 6.17
CA ALA A 70 12.92 13.48 6.80
C ALA A 70 12.71 13.48 8.31
N HIS A 71 13.79 13.27 9.06
CA HIS A 71 13.71 13.07 10.51
C HIS A 71 14.95 13.60 11.25
N GLY A 72 14.73 14.26 12.38
CA GLY A 72 15.80 14.69 13.28
C GLY A 72 16.31 13.53 14.15
N LEU A 73 17.62 13.39 14.33
CA LEU A 73 18.17 12.30 15.13
C LEU A 73 17.90 12.49 16.64
N ILE A 74 17.81 13.74 17.10
CA ILE A 74 17.58 14.09 18.50
C ILE A 74 16.14 14.50 18.79
N ASP A 75 15.21 14.12 17.90
CA ASP A 75 13.78 14.34 18.04
C ASP A 75 13.23 13.72 19.34
N GLU A 76 12.79 14.59 20.25
CA GLU A 76 12.33 14.27 21.59
C GLU A 76 10.86 13.83 21.66
N LEU A 77 10.08 14.06 20.60
CA LEU A 77 8.64 13.78 20.56
C LEU A 77 8.31 12.55 19.70
N VAL A 78 9.09 12.31 18.66
CA VAL A 78 8.97 11.18 17.75
C VAL A 78 10.33 10.50 17.64
N PRO A 79 10.57 9.45 18.44
CA PRO A 79 11.87 8.80 18.50
C PRO A 79 12.34 8.34 17.12
N PHE A 80 13.57 8.71 16.76
CA PHE A 80 14.20 8.39 15.47
C PHE A 80 14.09 6.90 15.09
N ALA A 81 14.22 6.00 16.08
CA ALA A 81 14.13 4.56 15.87
C ALA A 81 12.82 4.13 15.21
N SER A 82 11.71 4.83 15.48
CA SER A 82 10.41 4.55 14.89
C SER A 82 10.33 4.87 13.39
N ALA A 83 10.94 5.98 12.96
CA ALA A 83 11.04 6.33 11.54
C ALA A 83 12.04 5.42 10.81
N ALA A 84 13.16 5.09 11.46
CA ALA A 84 14.15 4.18 10.91
C ALA A 84 13.57 2.77 10.65
N GLU A 85 12.70 2.27 11.54
CA GLU A 85 11.99 1.00 11.36
C GLU A 85 11.15 0.98 10.07
N GLN A 86 10.40 2.06 9.80
CA GLN A 86 9.61 2.19 8.56
C GLN A 86 10.50 2.15 7.32
N VAL A 87 11.62 2.88 7.35
CA VAL A 87 12.56 2.96 6.22
C VAL A 87 13.24 1.61 5.96
N LEU A 88 13.61 0.88 7.02
CA LEU A 88 14.20 -0.45 6.88
C LEU A 88 13.22 -1.43 6.24
N GLU A 89 11.93 -1.36 6.57
CA GLU A 89 10.91 -2.20 5.95
C GLU A 89 10.65 -1.82 4.49
N LEU A 90 10.61 -0.52 4.16
CA LEU A 90 10.57 -0.05 2.77
C LEU A 90 11.77 -0.56 1.95
N ASP A 91 12.99 -0.51 2.50
CA ASP A 91 14.19 -1.05 1.84
C ASP A 91 14.12 -2.58 1.65
N ARG A 92 13.63 -3.29 2.67
CA ARG A 92 13.44 -4.75 2.63
C ARG A 92 12.44 -5.17 1.56
N LEU A 93 11.34 -4.43 1.43
CA LEU A 93 10.32 -4.60 0.39
C LEU A 93 10.84 -4.19 -1.00
N GLY A 94 11.95 -3.45 -1.05
CA GLY A 94 12.52 -2.89 -2.28
C GLY A 94 11.70 -1.74 -2.84
N TYR A 95 10.98 -1.01 -2.00
CA TYR A 95 10.10 0.09 -2.40
C TYR A 95 10.83 1.42 -2.42
N ARG A 96 10.32 2.34 -3.24
CA ARG A 96 10.98 3.61 -3.52
C ARG A 96 10.86 4.55 -2.32
N TYR A 97 11.99 5.03 -1.83
CA TYR A 97 12.02 6.01 -0.76
C TYR A 97 13.25 6.89 -0.85
N ARG A 98 13.15 8.08 -0.27
CA ARG A 98 14.27 8.91 0.17
C ARG A 98 14.14 9.16 1.66
N PHE A 99 15.19 8.87 2.41
CA PHE A 99 15.24 9.13 3.84
C PHE A 99 16.40 10.06 4.16
N THR A 100 16.10 11.27 4.61
CA THR A 100 17.09 12.24 5.11
C THR A 100 17.07 12.27 6.63
N VAL A 101 18.24 12.06 7.24
CA VAL A 101 18.45 12.19 8.69
C VAL A 101 19.23 13.46 8.97
N TYR A 102 18.72 14.28 9.88
CA TYR A 102 19.41 15.47 10.36
C TYR A 102 19.98 15.22 11.77
N PRO A 103 21.29 14.99 11.93
CA PRO A 103 21.87 14.54 13.18
C PRO A 103 21.71 15.51 14.36
N LEU A 104 21.47 16.79 14.08
CA LEU A 104 21.42 17.86 15.07
C LEU A 104 20.03 18.49 15.22
N GLU A 105 19.02 18.04 14.48
CA GLU A 105 17.66 18.57 14.62
C GLU A 105 16.87 17.83 15.70
N ASP A 106 16.24 18.63 16.56
CA ASP A 106 15.18 18.22 17.49
C ASP A 106 13.79 18.52 16.88
N HIS A 107 12.71 18.10 17.54
CA HIS A 107 11.36 18.23 16.97
C HIS A 107 10.88 19.68 16.92
N ILE A 108 11.09 20.43 18.01
CA ILE A 108 10.49 21.75 18.21
C ILE A 108 11.28 22.82 17.46
N ALA A 109 12.60 22.79 17.55
CA ALA A 109 13.48 23.70 16.85
C ALA A 109 13.29 23.56 15.34
N TRP A 110 13.22 22.34 14.81
CA TRP A 110 13.05 22.14 13.37
C TRP A 110 11.72 22.71 12.86
N VAL A 111 10.62 22.54 13.62
CA VAL A 111 9.32 23.17 13.30
C VAL A 111 9.41 24.70 13.36
N LEU A 112 10.07 25.26 14.37
CA LEU A 112 10.18 26.72 14.53
C LEU A 112 11.12 27.39 13.52
N GLN A 113 12.08 26.64 12.99
CA GLN A 113 13.02 27.13 12.00
C GLN A 113 12.35 27.35 10.63
N ASP A 114 11.26 26.63 10.32
CA ASP A 114 10.57 26.65 9.01
C ASP A 114 11.48 26.27 7.84
N LYS A 115 12.34 25.26 8.09
CA LYS A 115 13.45 24.87 7.22
C LYS A 115 13.22 23.51 6.57
N PHE A 116 12.49 23.53 5.45
CA PHE A 116 11.97 22.33 4.76
C PHE A 116 12.43 22.20 3.30
N ASP A 117 13.44 22.96 2.89
CA ASP A 117 13.84 23.04 1.49
C ASP A 117 14.24 21.69 0.88
N ASP A 118 15.01 20.84 1.59
CA ASP A 118 15.38 19.51 1.10
C ASP A 118 14.16 18.60 0.87
N PRO A 119 13.26 18.33 1.85
CA PRO A 119 12.10 17.50 1.58
C PRO A 119 11.15 18.10 0.55
N ILE A 120 11.02 19.44 0.47
CA ILE A 120 10.21 20.11 -0.57
C ILE A 120 10.80 19.87 -1.95
N ALA A 121 12.12 19.99 -2.11
CA ALA A 121 12.80 19.77 -3.39
C ALA A 121 12.61 18.35 -3.93
N HIS A 122 12.35 17.38 -3.04
CA HIS A 122 12.15 15.98 -3.40
C HIS A 122 10.68 15.56 -3.52
N MET A 123 9.73 16.42 -3.14
CA MET A 123 8.29 16.18 -3.29
C MET A 123 7.90 15.88 -4.75
N GLY A 124 8.65 16.44 -5.69
CA GLY A 124 8.47 16.24 -7.13
C GLY A 124 7.10 16.68 -7.66
N THR A 125 6.89 16.51 -8.96
CA THR A 125 5.58 16.75 -9.63
C THR A 125 5.21 15.58 -10.53
N GLY A 126 5.62 14.37 -10.13
CA GLY A 126 5.32 13.15 -10.87
C GLY A 126 3.81 12.90 -10.95
N LEU A 127 3.39 12.13 -11.96
CA LEU A 127 2.02 11.64 -12.02
C LEU A 127 1.86 10.46 -11.07
N ARG A 128 0.69 10.35 -10.44
CA ARG A 128 0.31 9.15 -9.69
C ARG A 128 0.33 7.93 -10.61
N GLN A 129 0.65 6.78 -10.05
CA GLN A 129 0.57 5.51 -10.77
C GLN A 129 -0.89 5.25 -11.18
N ALA A 130 -1.13 5.06 -12.49
CA ALA A 130 -2.40 4.57 -13.02
C ALA A 130 -2.53 3.06 -12.71
N ASP A 131 -3.19 2.24 -13.52
CA ASP A 131 -3.37 0.81 -13.23
C ASP A 131 -2.04 0.02 -13.27
N PRO A 132 -1.48 -0.44 -12.14
CA PRO A 132 -0.28 -1.27 -12.13
C PRO A 132 -0.62 -2.73 -12.42
N GLY A 133 0.38 -3.52 -12.78
CA GLY A 133 0.26 -4.96 -12.92
C GLY A 133 0.19 -5.70 -11.60
N HIS A 134 0.85 -5.22 -10.55
CA HIS A 134 0.90 -5.85 -9.23
C HIS A 134 0.40 -4.91 -8.13
N ILE A 135 -0.69 -5.30 -7.47
CA ILE A 135 -1.27 -4.65 -6.31
C ILE A 135 -1.00 -5.51 -5.08
N THR A 136 -0.36 -4.92 -4.07
CA THR A 136 -0.32 -5.47 -2.70
C THR A 136 -1.04 -4.45 -1.82
N PHE A 137 -2.12 -4.85 -1.16
CA PHE A 137 -2.94 -3.92 -0.39
C PHE A 137 -3.50 -4.58 0.88
N ALA A 138 -3.17 -4.03 2.03
CA ALA A 138 -3.67 -4.39 3.34
C ALA A 138 -4.44 -3.23 3.98
N TRP A 139 -5.41 -3.54 4.84
CA TRP A 139 -6.12 -2.54 5.63
C TRP A 139 -6.56 -3.11 6.97
N TYR A 140 -6.82 -2.22 7.93
CA TYR A 140 -7.49 -2.56 9.19
C TYR A 140 -9.01 -2.47 8.99
N PRO A 141 -9.75 -3.58 9.02
CA PRO A 141 -11.20 -3.53 8.81
C PRO A 141 -11.93 -2.74 9.90
N GLN A 142 -11.38 -2.71 11.12
CA GLN A 142 -11.93 -1.93 12.24
C GLN A 142 -11.87 -0.42 12.04
N LEU A 143 -11.05 0.07 11.11
CA LEU A 143 -10.99 1.50 10.79
C LEU A 143 -11.93 1.90 9.64
N VAL A 144 -12.68 0.94 9.08
CA VAL A 144 -13.67 1.22 8.04
C VAL A 144 -14.86 1.95 8.67
N ARG A 145 -15.20 3.10 8.08
CA ARG A 145 -16.35 3.94 8.45
C ARG A 145 -17.17 4.21 7.20
N ALA A 146 -17.99 3.24 6.83
CA ALA A 146 -18.87 3.32 5.66
C ALA A 146 -19.82 4.53 5.73
N ASP A 147 -20.25 4.90 6.93
CA ASP A 147 -21.08 6.08 7.19
C ASP A 147 -20.37 7.41 6.87
N LEU A 148 -19.04 7.41 6.85
CA LEU A 148 -18.19 8.56 6.49
C LEU A 148 -17.54 8.42 5.12
N GLY A 149 -17.82 7.33 4.39
CA GLY A 149 -17.11 7.03 3.14
C GLY A 149 -15.62 6.77 3.35
N ILE A 150 -15.19 6.28 4.51
CA ILE A 150 -13.79 5.93 4.80
C ILE A 150 -13.64 4.40 4.75
N GLY A 151 -12.69 3.92 3.96
CA GLY A 151 -12.45 2.48 3.78
C GLY A 151 -11.81 2.15 2.44
N PRO A 152 -11.50 0.87 2.19
CA PRO A 152 -10.86 0.42 0.96
C PRO A 152 -11.86 0.32 -0.19
N HIS A 153 -12.41 1.45 -0.63
CA HIS A 153 -13.42 1.50 -1.70
C HIS A 153 -12.85 1.11 -3.05
N GLN A 154 -11.64 1.58 -3.36
CA GLN A 154 -10.98 1.31 -4.63
C GLN A 154 -9.46 1.38 -4.46
N VAL A 155 -8.76 0.43 -5.06
CA VAL A 155 -7.30 0.47 -5.22
C VAL A 155 -6.98 -0.01 -6.63
N TRP A 156 -6.77 0.96 -7.53
CA TRP A 156 -6.64 0.75 -8.98
C TRP A 156 -7.81 -0.04 -9.59
N TRP A 157 -7.57 -1.24 -10.11
CA TRP A 157 -8.55 -2.13 -10.75
C TRP A 157 -9.23 -3.11 -9.77
N LEU A 158 -8.98 -2.94 -8.47
CA LEU A 158 -9.74 -3.59 -7.40
C LEU A 158 -10.67 -2.57 -6.74
N SER A 159 -11.87 -2.98 -6.36
CA SER A 159 -12.81 -2.13 -5.62
C SER A 159 -13.74 -2.93 -4.71
N GLU A 160 -14.53 -2.25 -3.89
CA GLU A 160 -15.53 -2.83 -2.99
C GLU A 160 -14.94 -3.91 -2.06
N LEU A 161 -13.74 -3.65 -1.54
CA LEU A 161 -13.01 -4.61 -0.70
C LEU A 161 -13.68 -4.68 0.68
N THR A 162 -14.07 -5.89 1.09
CA THR A 162 -14.64 -6.14 2.41
C THR A 162 -13.91 -7.28 3.08
N ALA A 163 -13.61 -7.12 4.37
CA ALA A 163 -12.95 -8.15 5.15
C ALA A 163 -13.95 -9.15 5.72
N ASP A 164 -13.47 -10.35 6.04
CA ASP A 164 -14.25 -11.33 6.77
C ASP A 164 -14.68 -10.78 8.15
N PRO A 165 -15.94 -10.99 8.58
CA PRO A 165 -16.43 -10.50 9.87
C PRO A 165 -15.60 -10.98 11.06
N ALA A 166 -15.02 -12.18 11.02
CA ALA A 166 -14.18 -12.70 12.09
C ALA A 166 -12.83 -11.95 12.17
N VAL A 167 -12.30 -11.51 11.02
CA VAL A 167 -11.12 -10.64 10.98
C VAL A 167 -11.47 -9.26 11.52
N THR A 168 -12.62 -8.71 11.12
CA THR A 168 -13.12 -7.41 11.60
C THR A 168 -13.34 -7.39 13.11
N ALA A 169 -13.80 -8.50 13.71
CA ALA A 169 -13.99 -8.61 15.15
C ALA A 169 -12.68 -8.59 15.96
N ARG A 170 -11.52 -8.81 15.34
CA ARG A 170 -10.22 -8.89 16.01
C ARG A 170 -9.48 -7.55 15.92
N ARG A 171 -9.25 -6.92 17.07
CA ARG A 171 -8.49 -5.65 17.18
C ARG A 171 -7.08 -5.79 16.63
N GLY A 172 -6.63 -4.77 15.89
CA GLY A 172 -5.34 -4.73 15.21
C GLY A 172 -5.16 -5.77 14.09
N ALA A 173 -6.20 -6.51 13.69
CA ALA A 173 -6.09 -7.43 12.56
C ALA A 173 -6.15 -6.67 11.23
N THR A 174 -5.37 -7.14 10.26
CA THR A 174 -5.42 -6.69 8.87
C THR A 174 -6.10 -7.74 7.99
N ALA A 175 -6.75 -7.25 6.93
CA ALA A 175 -7.09 -8.04 5.75
C ALA A 175 -6.18 -7.59 4.61
N GLU A 176 -5.85 -8.51 3.69
CA GLU A 176 -4.86 -8.28 2.64
C GLU A 176 -5.26 -8.93 1.32
N VAL A 177 -4.99 -8.21 0.23
CA VAL A 177 -5.00 -8.72 -1.14
C VAL A 177 -3.63 -8.55 -1.79
N ASP A 178 -3.12 -9.63 -2.39
CA ASP A 178 -1.99 -9.59 -3.32
C ASP A 178 -2.49 -10.06 -4.69
N ALA A 179 -2.59 -9.11 -5.63
CA ALA A 179 -3.20 -9.32 -6.93
C ALA A 179 -2.21 -8.92 -8.03
N ARG A 180 -1.92 -9.83 -8.96
CA ARG A 180 -0.96 -9.60 -10.04
C ARG A 180 -1.53 -10.00 -11.38
N SER A 181 -1.82 -9.02 -12.23
CA SER A 181 -2.16 -9.22 -13.63
C SER A 181 -0.90 -9.35 -14.47
N TYR A 182 -0.73 -10.49 -15.12
CA TYR A 182 0.30 -10.66 -16.15
C TYR A 182 -0.23 -10.23 -17.53
N ALA A 183 -1.54 -9.97 -17.65
CA ALA A 183 -2.14 -9.39 -18.84
C ALA A 183 -1.86 -7.89 -18.96
N ARG A 184 -1.54 -7.24 -17.85
CA ARG A 184 -0.99 -5.87 -17.77
C ARG A 184 0.28 -5.90 -16.92
N PRO A 185 1.40 -6.43 -17.42
CA PRO A 185 2.59 -6.60 -16.59
C PRO A 185 3.27 -5.25 -16.34
N ASP A 186 3.79 -5.06 -15.12
CA ASP A 186 4.65 -3.92 -14.83
C ASP A 186 5.96 -4.01 -15.60
N PRO A 187 6.58 -2.88 -16.00
CA PRO A 187 7.91 -2.89 -16.58
C PRO A 187 8.91 -3.59 -15.66
N MET A 188 9.84 -4.31 -16.27
CA MET A 188 10.98 -4.87 -15.54
C MET A 188 11.81 -3.72 -14.98
N HIS A 189 12.25 -3.85 -13.74
CA HIS A 189 13.07 -2.85 -13.09
C HIS A 189 14.16 -3.49 -12.22
N SER A 190 15.23 -2.72 -12.02
CA SER A 190 16.31 -3.02 -11.08
C SER A 190 16.36 -1.95 -10.00
N ILE A 191 16.74 -2.38 -8.80
CA ILE A 191 16.88 -1.49 -7.65
C ILE A 191 18.19 -0.71 -7.77
N ARG A 192 18.11 0.60 -7.54
CA ARG A 192 19.24 1.51 -7.34
C ARG A 192 19.21 2.05 -5.93
N ARG A 193 20.38 2.05 -5.28
CA ARG A 193 20.55 2.61 -3.94
C ARG A 193 21.56 3.73 -4.00
N HIS A 194 21.19 4.86 -3.42
CA HIS A 194 22.01 6.04 -3.30
C HIS A 194 22.17 6.40 -1.83
N ARG A 195 23.34 6.93 -1.49
CA ARG A 195 23.63 7.48 -0.17
C ARG A 195 24.46 8.73 -0.36
N GLY A 196 24.28 9.71 0.49
CA GLY A 196 25.07 10.91 0.41
C GLY A 196 24.84 11.86 1.56
N PHE A 197 25.33 13.07 1.35
CA PHE A 197 25.31 14.16 2.31
C PHE A 197 24.51 15.31 1.73
N VAL A 198 23.65 15.91 2.56
CA VAL A 198 22.94 17.15 2.27
C VAL A 198 23.75 18.27 2.91
N PRO A 199 24.55 19.05 2.14
CA PRO A 199 25.46 20.05 2.71
C PRO A 199 24.77 21.35 3.13
N HIS A 200 23.47 21.47 2.90
CA HIS A 200 22.71 22.68 3.18
C HIS A 200 22.58 22.92 4.69
N PHE A 201 22.65 24.20 5.08
CA PHE A 201 22.38 24.67 6.44
C PHE A 201 20.93 25.16 6.58
N ASP A 202 20.06 24.47 5.85
CA ASP A 202 18.63 24.64 5.90
C ASP A 202 17.95 23.26 5.74
N PRO A 203 17.67 22.51 6.83
CA PRO A 203 17.82 22.81 8.27
C PRO A 203 19.27 22.74 8.79
N THR A 204 19.78 21.58 9.19
CA THR A 204 21.21 21.31 9.39
C THR A 204 21.72 20.34 8.34
N PRO A 205 23.04 20.21 8.15
CA PRO A 205 23.55 19.23 7.21
C PRO A 205 23.08 17.81 7.56
N GLY A 206 22.55 17.12 6.56
CA GLY A 206 21.91 15.82 6.71
C GLY A 206 22.65 14.68 6.01
N LEU A 207 22.24 13.46 6.29
CA LEU A 207 22.65 12.25 5.57
C LEU A 207 21.42 11.64 4.92
N TYR A 208 21.52 11.29 3.64
CA TYR A 208 20.41 10.62 2.96
C TYR A 208 20.74 9.20 2.54
N THR A 209 19.74 8.35 2.58
CA THR A 209 19.69 7.06 1.87
C THR A 209 18.45 7.05 0.99
N GLU A 210 18.58 6.50 -0.21
CA GLU A 210 17.53 6.51 -1.20
C GLU A 210 17.54 5.20 -1.97
N LEU A 211 16.34 4.71 -2.26
CA LEU A 211 16.09 3.54 -3.09
C LEU A 211 15.16 3.96 -4.22
N ASP A 212 15.62 3.74 -5.45
CA ASP A 212 14.84 3.99 -6.66
C ASP A 212 14.80 2.77 -7.58
N TRP A 213 13.86 2.81 -8.53
CA TRP A 213 13.75 1.81 -9.59
C TRP A 213 14.26 2.37 -10.90
N ARG A 214 15.11 1.60 -11.57
CA ARG A 214 15.46 1.84 -12.96
C ARG A 214 14.71 0.86 -13.85
N VAL A 215 13.89 1.37 -14.76
CA VAL A 215 13.21 0.54 -15.77
C VAL A 215 14.25 -0.06 -16.71
N ASP A 216 14.25 -1.38 -16.82
CA ASP A 216 15.19 -2.15 -17.66
C ASP A 216 14.55 -2.62 -18.97
N GLY A 217 13.20 -2.63 -19.07
CA GLY A 217 12.50 -2.97 -20.30
C GLY A 217 11.04 -3.40 -20.08
N PRO A 218 10.30 -3.71 -21.16
CA PRO A 218 8.95 -4.23 -21.06
C PRO A 218 8.95 -5.67 -20.54
N ALA A 219 7.89 -6.05 -19.83
CA ALA A 219 7.62 -7.43 -19.45
C ALA A 219 6.64 -8.10 -20.44
N PRO A 220 6.71 -9.43 -20.63
CA PRO A 220 5.81 -10.14 -21.53
C PRO A 220 4.37 -10.17 -20.99
N VAL A 221 3.41 -9.94 -21.89
CA VAL A 221 1.98 -10.06 -21.59
C VAL A 221 1.58 -11.54 -21.61
N LEU A 222 0.91 -12.00 -20.55
CA LEU A 222 0.44 -13.37 -20.39
C LEU A 222 -1.04 -13.40 -20.00
N PRO A 223 -1.82 -14.39 -20.45
CA PRO A 223 -3.27 -14.43 -20.28
C PRO A 223 -3.71 -14.92 -18.89
N TYR A 224 -3.06 -14.45 -17.82
CA TYR A 224 -3.45 -14.84 -16.48
C TYR A 224 -3.23 -13.74 -15.43
N LEU A 225 -3.96 -13.88 -14.33
CA LEU A 225 -3.86 -13.09 -13.12
C LEU A 225 -3.73 -14.03 -11.93
N THR A 226 -2.97 -13.66 -10.91
CA THR A 226 -2.97 -14.34 -9.62
C THR A 226 -3.60 -13.44 -8.57
N LEU A 227 -4.49 -13.99 -7.75
CA LEU A 227 -5.20 -13.28 -6.70
C LEU A 227 -5.07 -14.07 -5.39
N ARG A 228 -4.36 -13.50 -4.42
CA ARG A 228 -4.22 -14.07 -3.07
C ARG A 228 -5.00 -13.20 -2.08
N LEU A 229 -5.87 -13.84 -1.32
CA LEU A 229 -6.78 -13.21 -0.38
C LEU A 229 -6.51 -13.75 1.03
N THR A 230 -6.24 -12.85 1.96
CA THR A 230 -6.05 -13.15 3.38
C THR A 230 -7.08 -12.34 4.17
N GLY A 231 -8.08 -13.01 4.74
CA GLY A 231 -9.14 -12.37 5.51
C GLY A 231 -10.12 -11.51 4.71
N VAL A 232 -10.27 -11.76 3.40
CA VAL A 232 -11.11 -10.96 2.48
C VAL A 232 -12.40 -11.71 2.16
N ALA A 233 -13.54 -11.12 2.51
CA ALA A 233 -14.87 -11.69 2.22
C ALA A 233 -15.38 -11.33 0.83
N SER A 234 -15.05 -10.13 0.32
CA SER A 234 -15.43 -9.78 -1.04
C SER A 234 -14.51 -8.74 -1.67
N LEU A 235 -14.46 -8.75 -2.99
CA LEU A 235 -13.90 -7.67 -3.80
C LEU A 235 -14.49 -7.70 -5.22
N THR A 236 -14.32 -6.59 -5.92
CA THR A 236 -14.55 -6.48 -7.36
C THR A 236 -13.21 -6.44 -8.09
N VAL A 237 -13.08 -7.21 -9.17
CA VAL A 237 -11.96 -7.16 -10.12
C VAL A 237 -12.49 -6.56 -11.42
N ASP A 238 -11.98 -5.40 -11.80
CA ASP A 238 -12.22 -4.83 -13.13
C ASP A 238 -11.32 -5.54 -14.15
N VAL A 239 -11.91 -6.46 -14.92
CA VAL A 239 -11.15 -7.32 -15.84
C VAL A 239 -10.62 -6.55 -17.06
N GLU A 240 -11.23 -5.42 -17.41
CA GLU A 240 -10.77 -4.55 -18.49
C GLU A 240 -9.54 -3.76 -18.03
N ARG A 241 -9.63 -3.11 -16.88
CA ARG A 241 -8.51 -2.36 -16.30
C ARG A 241 -7.36 -3.28 -15.87
N ALA A 242 -7.64 -4.51 -15.45
CA ALA A 242 -6.62 -5.54 -15.25
C ALA A 242 -6.00 -6.05 -16.57
N GLY A 243 -6.53 -5.70 -17.74
CA GLY A 243 -6.00 -6.07 -19.06
C GLY A 243 -6.48 -7.42 -19.60
N LEU A 244 -7.26 -8.18 -18.83
CA LEU A 244 -7.73 -9.53 -19.19
C LEU A 244 -8.75 -9.50 -20.34
N ALA A 245 -9.63 -8.48 -20.36
CA ALA A 245 -10.72 -8.37 -21.35
C ALA A 245 -10.23 -8.25 -22.80
N SER A 246 -9.02 -7.72 -23.02
CA SER A 246 -8.44 -7.57 -24.37
C SER A 246 -8.00 -8.89 -24.99
N LEU A 247 -7.91 -9.96 -24.21
CA LEU A 247 -7.39 -11.25 -24.64
C LEU A 247 -8.50 -12.17 -25.15
N PRO A 248 -8.19 -13.15 -26.02
CA PRO A 248 -9.18 -14.13 -26.50
C PRO A 248 -9.67 -15.06 -25.38
N SER A 249 -8.78 -15.39 -24.46
CA SER A 249 -9.05 -16.19 -23.26
C SER A 249 -8.06 -15.80 -22.16
N SER A 250 -8.50 -15.81 -20.91
CA SER A 250 -7.62 -15.57 -19.77
C SER A 250 -8.08 -16.30 -18.51
N SER A 251 -7.22 -16.42 -17.51
CA SER A 251 -7.55 -17.04 -16.23
C SER A 251 -7.17 -16.17 -15.03
N ILE A 252 -7.85 -16.38 -13.92
CA ILE A 252 -7.54 -15.81 -12.62
C ILE A 252 -7.33 -16.99 -11.67
N ALA A 253 -6.09 -17.19 -11.20
CA ALA A 253 -5.78 -18.17 -10.17
C ALA A 253 -6.02 -17.54 -8.80
N VAL A 254 -6.99 -18.04 -8.06
CA VAL A 254 -7.41 -17.51 -6.75
C VAL A 254 -6.90 -18.42 -5.64
N ALA A 255 -6.32 -17.83 -4.59
CA ALA A 255 -6.00 -18.50 -3.35
C ALA A 255 -6.59 -17.70 -2.17
N SER A 256 -7.49 -18.29 -1.40
CA SER A 256 -8.17 -17.61 -0.30
C SER A 256 -8.15 -18.44 0.98
N ASP A 257 -7.93 -17.79 2.13
CA ASP A 257 -8.02 -18.41 3.46
C ASP A 257 -9.44 -18.34 4.08
N THR A 258 -10.33 -17.58 3.43
CA THR A 258 -11.72 -17.34 3.79
C THR A 258 -12.61 -17.57 2.57
N ALA A 259 -13.90 -17.85 2.77
CA ALA A 259 -14.82 -17.90 1.64
C ALA A 259 -15.00 -16.48 1.10
N ALA A 260 -14.80 -16.29 -0.21
CA ALA A 260 -14.77 -14.98 -0.83
C ALA A 260 -15.80 -14.87 -1.96
N GLN A 261 -16.45 -13.71 -2.08
CA GLN A 261 -17.25 -13.34 -3.24
C GLN A 261 -16.43 -12.41 -4.14
N ILE A 262 -16.17 -12.85 -5.37
CA ILE A 262 -15.42 -12.06 -6.36
C ILE A 262 -16.38 -11.62 -7.45
N THR A 263 -16.60 -10.31 -7.56
CA THR A 263 -17.34 -9.71 -8.66
C THR A 263 -16.40 -9.38 -9.81
N LEU A 264 -16.72 -9.83 -11.01
CA LEU A 264 -15.99 -9.50 -12.23
C LEU A 264 -16.70 -8.37 -12.97
N ALA A 265 -16.11 -7.17 -12.92
CA ALA A 265 -16.60 -5.98 -13.63
C ALA A 265 -15.84 -5.79 -14.95
N GLY A 266 -16.40 -4.98 -15.86
CA GLY A 266 -15.77 -4.70 -17.16
C GLY A 266 -15.73 -5.91 -18.11
N LEU A 267 -16.61 -6.90 -17.90
CA LEU A 267 -16.71 -8.07 -18.78
C LEU A 267 -17.27 -7.65 -20.16
N PRO A 268 -16.58 -7.95 -21.27
CA PRO A 268 -17.15 -7.76 -22.60
C PRO A 268 -18.34 -8.68 -22.87
N ASP A 269 -19.23 -8.26 -23.77
CA ASP A 269 -20.32 -9.11 -24.26
C ASP A 269 -19.78 -10.42 -24.86
N GLY A 270 -20.50 -11.52 -24.62
CA GLY A 270 -20.15 -12.85 -25.14
C GLY A 270 -18.99 -13.52 -24.41
N LEU A 271 -18.58 -13.03 -23.23
CA LEU A 271 -17.57 -13.69 -22.42
C LEU A 271 -18.21 -14.56 -21.33
N GLN A 272 -17.89 -15.86 -21.35
CA GLN A 272 -18.35 -16.81 -20.34
C GLN A 272 -17.36 -16.88 -19.18
N VAL A 273 -17.87 -16.81 -17.95
CA VAL A 273 -17.12 -17.00 -16.72
C VAL A 273 -17.28 -18.45 -16.26
N ARG A 274 -16.17 -19.09 -15.88
CA ARG A 274 -16.16 -20.45 -15.33
C ARG A 274 -15.35 -20.52 -14.05
N LEU A 275 -15.86 -21.16 -13.01
CA LEU A 275 -15.12 -21.53 -11.79
C LEU A 275 -14.78 -23.02 -11.87
N ASP A 276 -13.49 -23.35 -11.84
CA ASP A 276 -13.00 -24.73 -11.93
C ASP A 276 -13.62 -25.53 -13.08
N GLY A 277 -13.81 -24.84 -14.21
CA GLY A 277 -14.40 -25.38 -15.44
C GLY A 277 -15.93 -25.36 -15.51
N GLN A 278 -16.63 -25.05 -14.42
CA GLN A 278 -18.09 -24.96 -14.39
C GLN A 278 -18.57 -23.54 -14.69
N PRO A 279 -19.58 -23.34 -15.57
CA PRO A 279 -20.15 -22.02 -15.82
C PRO A 279 -20.72 -21.37 -14.54
N VAL A 280 -20.43 -20.09 -14.35
CA VAL A 280 -20.93 -19.27 -13.25
C VAL A 280 -21.30 -17.88 -13.77
N GLU A 281 -22.03 -17.11 -12.96
CA GLU A 281 -22.27 -15.69 -13.23
C GLU A 281 -21.01 -14.84 -12.96
N SER A 282 -21.09 -13.53 -13.22
CA SER A 282 -19.99 -12.60 -12.97
C SER A 282 -19.68 -12.39 -11.48
N ILE A 283 -20.61 -12.73 -10.59
CA ILE A 283 -20.40 -12.78 -9.14
C ILE A 283 -20.05 -14.22 -8.76
N VAL A 284 -18.78 -14.47 -8.49
CA VAL A 284 -18.23 -15.81 -8.27
C VAL A 284 -18.04 -16.05 -6.77
N ALA A 285 -18.75 -17.04 -6.23
CA ALA A 285 -18.50 -17.54 -4.88
C ALA A 285 -17.31 -18.50 -4.90
N VAL A 286 -16.19 -18.10 -4.28
CA VAL A 286 -14.95 -18.88 -4.20
C VAL A 286 -14.80 -19.46 -2.80
N PRO A 287 -14.79 -20.80 -2.66
CA PRO A 287 -14.52 -21.45 -1.38
C PRO A 287 -13.09 -21.19 -0.86
N ILE A 288 -12.86 -21.56 0.40
CA ILE A 288 -11.51 -21.58 0.98
C ILE A 288 -10.64 -22.54 0.18
N GLY A 289 -9.44 -22.11 -0.18
CA GLY A 289 -8.46 -22.93 -0.90
C GLY A 289 -8.00 -22.29 -2.19
N ARG A 290 -7.72 -23.13 -3.19
CA ARG A 290 -7.18 -22.71 -4.49
C ARG A 290 -8.18 -23.05 -5.59
N HIS A 291 -8.50 -22.06 -6.40
CA HIS A 291 -9.49 -22.15 -7.46
C HIS A 291 -9.01 -21.43 -8.72
N GLN A 292 -9.60 -21.76 -9.85
CA GLN A 292 -9.34 -21.09 -11.11
C GLN A 292 -10.63 -20.53 -11.70
N ILE A 293 -10.67 -19.22 -11.90
CA ILE A 293 -11.69 -18.56 -12.71
C ILE A 293 -11.15 -18.46 -14.14
N SER A 294 -11.93 -18.87 -15.14
CA SER A 294 -11.56 -18.75 -16.56
C SER A 294 -12.55 -17.86 -17.29
N LEU A 295 -12.01 -17.01 -18.16
CA LEU A 295 -12.71 -16.07 -19.02
C LEU A 295 -12.55 -16.53 -20.46
N VAL A 296 -13.64 -16.95 -21.10
CA VAL A 296 -13.61 -17.56 -22.43
C VAL A 296 -14.66 -16.91 -23.32
N ARG A 297 -14.28 -16.42 -24.50
CA ARG A 297 -15.27 -15.93 -25.49
C ARG A 297 -16.11 -17.09 -26.01
N THR A 298 -17.41 -16.89 -26.06
CA THR A 298 -18.31 -17.73 -26.85
C THR A 298 -18.05 -17.42 -28.32
N GLY A 299 -17.69 -18.44 -29.10
CA GLY A 299 -17.49 -18.32 -30.56
C GLY A 299 -18.80 -18.08 -31.32
#